data_AF-A0A970MR16-F1
#
_entry.id   AF-A0A970MR16-F1
#
_cell.length_a   1.000
_cell.length_b   1.000
_cell.length_c   1.000
_cell.angle_alpha   90.00
_cell.angle_beta   90.00
_cell.angle_gamma   90.00
#
_symmetry.space_group_name_H-M   'P 1'
#
loop_
_entity.id
_entity.type
_entity.pdbx_description
1 polymer ?
#
loop_
_entity_poly.entity_id
_entity_poly.type
_entity_poly.pdbx_seq_one_letter_code
_entity_poly.pdbx_strand_id
1 'polypeptide(L)' 'MIKNTHFFGQSVFEQLISLIDNNIIYQNAQKHKANHYTKRFMAKDHLISMLFCVFA' A
#
# COMPACT_ATOMS: atom_id res chain seq x y z
N MET A 1 -16.41 -3.43 -21.58
CA MET A 1 -15.10 -4.07 -21.84
C MET A 1 -14.62 -4.69 -20.54
N ILE A 2 -14.65 -6.01 -20.42
CA ILE A 2 -14.19 -6.73 -19.23
C ILE A 2 -12.67 -6.58 -19.20
N LYS A 3 -12.20 -5.57 -18.46
CA LYS A 3 -10.77 -5.29 -18.33
C LYS A 3 -10.24 -6.36 -17.39
N ASN A 4 -9.62 -7.39 -17.96
CA ASN A 4 -8.97 -8.44 -17.19
C ASN A 4 -8.00 -7.77 -16.20
N THR A 5 -8.32 -7.80 -14.90
CA THR A 5 -7.49 -7.27 -13.80
C THR A 5 -6.43 -8.27 -13.36
N HIS A 6 -6.31 -9.41 -14.05
CA HIS A 6 -5.22 -10.36 -13.88
C HIS A 6 -3.99 -9.85 -14.62
N PHE A 7 -3.10 -9.17 -13.90
CA PHE A 7 -1.79 -8.80 -14.39
C PHE A 7 -0.86 -10.00 -14.34
N PHE A 8 -0.67 -10.66 -15.49
CA PHE A 8 0.40 -11.64 -15.67
C PHE A 8 1.74 -10.92 -15.52
N GLY A 9 2.43 -11.16 -14.40
CA GLY A 9 3.72 -10.55 -14.05
C GLY A 9 3.74 -9.82 -12.71
N GLN A 10 2.59 -9.49 -12.13
CA GLN A 10 2.50 -8.93 -10.78
C GLN A 10 2.33 -10.06 -9.77
N SER A 11 3.06 -10.01 -8.65
CA SER A 11 2.95 -11.05 -7.62
C SER A 11 1.52 -11.13 -7.06
N VAL A 12 1.07 -12.33 -6.70
CA VAL A 12 -0.26 -12.50 -6.05
C VAL A 12 -0.35 -11.65 -4.78
N PHE A 13 0.77 -11.51 -4.07
CA PHE A 13 0.85 -10.67 -2.87
C PHE A 13 0.63 -9.18 -3.16
N GLU A 14 1.25 -8.64 -4.22
CA GLU A 14 0.99 -7.25 -4.64
C GLU A 14 -0.44 -7.04 -5.13
N GLN A 15 -1.07 -8.04 -5.75
CA GLN A 15 -2.49 -7.96 -6.12
C GLN A 15 -3.37 -7.85 -4.88
N LEU A 16 -3.06 -8.59 -3.82
CA LEU A 16 -3.76 -8.49 -2.53
C LEU A 16 -3.54 -7.13 -1.87
N ILE A 17 -2.31 -6.60 -1.86
CA ILE A 17 -2.01 -5.26 -1.37
C ILE A 17 -2.79 -4.20 -2.17
N SER A 18 -2.94 -4.39 -3.48
CA SER A 18 -3.71 -3.49 -4.35
C SER A 18 -5.21 -3.43 -4.02
N LEU A 19 -5.74 -4.37 -3.23
CA LEU A 19 -7.13 -4.32 -2.75
C LEU A 19 -7.31 -3.35 -1.58
N ILE A 20 -6.22 -2.92 -0.95
CA ILE A 20 -6.28 -1.95 0.15
C ILE A 20 -6.56 -0.56 -0.42
N ASP A 21 -7.64 0.09 0.03
CA ASP A 21 -7.99 1.44 -0.40
C ASP A 21 -6.96 2.46 0.09
N ASN A 22 -6.29 3.12 -0.86
CA ASN A 22 -5.32 4.17 -0.60
C ASN A 22 -5.91 5.37 0.15
N ASN A 23 -7.22 5.63 0.01
CA ASN A 23 -7.88 6.73 0.71
C ASN A 23 -7.90 6.50 2.22
N ILE A 24 -8.12 5.25 2.67
CA ILE A 24 -8.09 4.88 4.09
C ILE A 24 -6.68 5.13 4.65
N ILE A 25 -5.64 4.72 3.92
CA ILE A 25 -4.25 4.93 4.32
C ILE A 25 -3.96 6.44 4.44
N TYR A 26 -4.38 7.23 3.46
CA TYR A 26 -4.14 8.67 3.44
C TYR A 26 -4.87 9.40 4.57
N GLN A 27 -6.15 9.09 4.81
CA GLN A 27 -6.92 9.67 5.90
C GLN A 27 -6.31 9.38 7.27
N ASN A 28 -5.90 8.13 7.50
CA ASN A 28 -5.24 7.76 8.76
C ASN A 28 -3.86 8.42 8.88
N ALA A 29 -3.07 8.47 7.80
CA ALA A 29 -1.77 9.14 7.80
C ALA A 29 -1.89 10.64 8.14
N GLN A 30 -2.92 11.33 7.63
CA GLN A 30 -3.20 12.72 7.98
C GLN A 30 -3.68 12.88 9.42
N LYS A 31 -4.65 12.05 9.85
CA LYS A 31 -5.21 12.08 11.21
C LYS A 31 -4.12 11.93 12.28
N HIS A 32 -3.15 11.05 12.03
CA HIS A 32 -2.04 10.78 12.95
C HIS A 32 -0.76 11.57 12.63
N LYS A 33 -0.79 12.48 11.65
CA LYS A 33 0.39 13.23 11.17
C LYS A 33 1.59 12.33 10.84
N ALA A 34 1.33 11.09 10.41
CA ALA A 34 2.36 10.08 10.15
C ALA A 34 3.36 10.53 9.08
N ASN A 35 2.93 11.36 8.13
CA ASN A 35 3.77 11.87 7.06
C ASN A 35 4.44 13.23 7.36
N HIS A 36 4.26 13.80 8.56
CA HIS A 36 4.67 15.18 8.83
C HIS A 36 6.19 15.38 8.84
N TYR A 37 6.94 14.37 9.29
CA TYR A 37 8.41 14.40 9.35
C TYR A 37 9.10 13.52 8.30
N THR A 38 8.33 12.89 7.41
CA THR A 38 8.86 11.98 6.40
C THR A 38 9.05 12.71 5.07
N LYS A 39 10.27 12.71 4.52
CA LYS A 39 10.56 13.35 3.22
C LYS A 39 10.15 12.52 2.00
N ARG A 40 10.40 11.21 2.02
CA ARG A 40 10.21 10.31 0.87
C ARG A 40 9.58 8.96 1.21
N PHE A 41 9.61 8.56 2.49
CA PHE A 41 9.08 7.29 2.95
C PHE A 41 7.78 7.53 3.70
N MET A 42 6.67 7.48 2.97
CA MET A 42 5.36 7.80 3.52
C MET A 42 4.77 6.61 4.29
N ALA A 43 3.70 6.85 5.05
CA ALA A 43 2.97 5.82 5.77
C ALA A 43 2.56 4.62 4.90
N LYS A 44 2.26 4.85 3.61
CA LYS A 44 1.96 3.78 2.65
C LYS A 44 3.18 2.89 2.39
N ASP A 45 4.35 3.49 2.17
CA ASP A 45 5.59 2.76 1.92
C ASP A 45 5.97 1.95 3.15
N HIS A 46 5.83 2.54 4.34
CA HIS A 46 6.08 1.86 5.61
C HIS A 46 5.13 0.67 5.84
N LEU A 47 3.84 0.83 5.51
CA LEU A 47 2.86 -0.25 5.57
C LEU A 47 3.26 -1.40 4.66
N ILE A 48 3.57 -1.12 3.40
CA ILE A 48 3.97 -2.15 2.42
C ILE A 48 5.25 -2.85 2.89
N SER A 49 6.27 -2.12 3.35
CA SER A 49 7.51 -2.72 3.89
C SER A 49 7.24 -3.64 5.09
N MET A 50 6.37 -3.25 6.02
CA MET A 50 6.00 -4.09 7.16
C MET A 50 5.27 -5.37 6.74
N LEU A 51 4.34 -5.25 5.77
CA LEU A 51 3.67 -6.41 5.19
C LEU A 51 4.68 -7.38 4.57
N PHE A 52 5.61 -6.89 3.75
CA PHE A 52 6.67 -7.76 3.20
C PHE A 52 7.53 -8.40 4.29
N CYS A 53 7.82 -7.69 5.40
CA CYS A 53 8.61 -8.24 6.50
C CYS A 53 7.89 -9.36 7.27
N VAL A 54 6.57 -9.29 7.43
CA VAL A 54 5.80 -10.30 8.17
C VAL A 54 5.62 -11.60 7.36
N PHE A 55 5.57 -11.49 6.04
CA PHE A 55 5.33 -12.63 5.13
C PHE A 55 6.63 -13.20 4.51
N ALA A 56 7.79 -12.65 4.86
CA ALA A 56 9.12 -13.15 4.46
C ALA A 56 9.73 -14.03 5.56
#